data_AF-A0A1G1KBA9-F1
#
_entry.id   AF-A0A1G1KBA9-F1
#
_cell.length_a   1.000
_cell.length_b   1.000
_cell.length_c   1.000
_cell.angle_alpha   90.00
_cell.angle_beta   90.00
_cell.angle_gamma   90.00
#
_symmetry.space_group_name_H-M   'P 1'
#
loop_
_entity.id
_entity.type
_entity.pdbx_description
1 polymer ?
#
loop_
_entity_poly.entity_id
_entity_poly.type
_entity_poly.pdbx_seq_one_letter_code
_entity_poly.pdbx_strand_id
1 'polypeptide(L)'
;MKAIVLCAGYGTRLYPLTKSYAKPLLPVAGEALLTHLIAKLETVNEIDDVLVVTNGRFYGDFCRWRGKVKTTKCLHVFNDQTMSPETRLGAIRDLKIALEVVDSEDTLVIAGDNLFDSGLEPFLQFARLKKPAVSICVYDVKDRSLATQYGLVKTDSSGKIIDFLEKPKDPPSTLVSMGLYFLTKESLGYIDRFLEEHQRSDAPRFLHRLAFETNRDLRVRM
;
A
#
# COMPACT_ATOMS: atom_id res chain seq x y z
N MET A 1 -5.59 -14.75 5.51
CA MET A 1 -5.17 -13.33 5.52
C MET A 1 -5.80 -12.61 4.35
N LYS A 2 -5.87 -11.28 4.40
CA LYS A 2 -6.44 -10.49 3.30
C LYS A 2 -5.40 -9.59 2.64
N ALA A 3 -5.65 -9.25 1.39
CA ALA A 3 -4.92 -8.19 0.70
C ALA A 3 -5.80 -6.96 0.54
N ILE A 4 -5.30 -5.79 0.92
CA ILE A 4 -5.93 -4.50 0.65
C ILE A 4 -5.06 -3.73 -0.32
N VAL A 5 -5.63 -3.35 -1.47
CA VAL A 5 -4.94 -2.60 -2.52
C VAL A 5 -5.51 -1.19 -2.60
N LEU A 6 -4.68 -0.21 -2.25
CA LEU A 6 -5.07 1.20 -2.18
C LEU A 6 -4.90 1.87 -3.55
N CYS A 7 -6.02 2.20 -4.19
CA CYS A 7 -6.11 2.71 -5.55
C CYS A 7 -6.78 4.10 -5.66
N ALA A 8 -7.15 4.74 -4.54
CA ALA A 8 -7.92 5.99 -4.53
C ALA A 8 -7.15 7.25 -4.96
N GLY A 9 -5.83 7.15 -5.18
CA GLY A 9 -5.01 8.27 -5.62
C GLY A 9 -5.41 8.83 -7.00
N TYR A 10 -5.58 10.15 -7.08
CA TYR A 10 -5.92 10.85 -8.33
C TYR A 10 -4.78 10.99 -9.34
N GLY A 11 -3.56 10.57 -8.99
CA GLY A 11 -2.43 10.53 -9.93
C GLY A 11 -2.07 11.88 -10.57
N THR A 12 -2.31 13.01 -9.89
CA THR A 12 -2.23 14.38 -10.47
C THR A 12 -0.89 14.73 -11.13
N ARG A 13 0.20 14.07 -10.72
CA ARG A 13 1.55 14.22 -11.32
C ARG A 13 1.65 13.72 -12.76
N LEU A 14 0.75 12.83 -13.18
CA LEU A 14 0.71 12.27 -14.53
C LEU A 14 -0.34 12.94 -15.42
N TYR A 15 -0.84 14.12 -15.04
CA TYR A 15 -1.73 14.87 -15.92
C TYR A 15 -1.03 15.26 -17.25
N PRO A 16 -1.75 15.22 -18.38
CA PRO A 16 -3.21 15.03 -18.51
C PRO A 16 -3.70 13.58 -18.52
N LEU A 17 -2.81 12.58 -18.58
CA LEU A 17 -3.17 11.17 -18.75
C LEU A 17 -4.17 10.70 -17.68
N THR A 18 -3.90 11.01 -16.42
CA THR A 18 -4.71 10.59 -15.28
C THR A 18 -5.93 11.48 -15.00
N LYS A 19 -6.25 12.44 -15.88
CA LYS A 19 -7.52 13.19 -15.76
C LYS A 19 -8.71 12.29 -16.10
N SER A 20 -8.57 11.41 -17.08
CA SER A 20 -9.67 10.56 -17.55
C SER A 20 -9.47 9.07 -17.24
N TYR A 21 -8.32 8.71 -16.67
CA TYR A 21 -7.96 7.32 -16.37
C TYR A 21 -7.34 7.19 -14.97
N ALA A 22 -7.77 6.21 -14.20
CA ALA A 22 -7.12 5.88 -12.93
C ALA A 22 -5.72 5.32 -13.18
N LYS A 23 -4.71 5.81 -12.45
CA LYS A 23 -3.32 5.34 -12.58
C LYS A 23 -3.20 3.81 -12.46
N PRO A 24 -3.83 3.12 -11.49
CA PRO A 24 -3.77 1.66 -11.38
C PRO A 24 -4.38 0.91 -12.59
N LEU A 25 -5.20 1.56 -13.40
CA LEU A 25 -5.84 0.95 -14.58
C LEU A 25 -5.14 1.32 -15.90
N LEU A 26 -4.02 2.05 -15.85
CA LEU A 26 -3.24 2.34 -17.04
C LEU A 26 -2.66 1.04 -17.64
N PRO A 27 -2.66 0.89 -18.97
CA PRO A 27 -2.15 -0.31 -19.61
C PRO A 27 -0.62 -0.35 -19.56
N VAL A 28 -0.08 -1.49 -19.14
CA VAL A 28 1.34 -1.83 -19.16
C VAL A 28 1.46 -3.22 -19.77
N ALA A 29 2.23 -3.36 -20.85
CA ALA A 29 2.39 -4.62 -21.58
C ALA A 29 1.06 -5.32 -21.96
N GLY A 30 0.04 -4.53 -22.34
CA GLY A 30 -1.26 -5.03 -22.81
C GLY A 30 -2.32 -5.26 -21.73
N GLU A 31 -1.97 -5.18 -20.46
CA GLU A 31 -2.89 -5.38 -19.32
C GLU A 31 -2.85 -4.19 -18.37
N ALA A 32 -3.89 -4.01 -17.55
CA ALA A 32 -3.89 -2.96 -16.53
C ALA A 32 -2.76 -3.17 -15.52
N LEU A 33 -2.13 -2.10 -15.04
CA LEU A 33 -1.12 -2.14 -13.96
C LEU A 33 -1.61 -2.97 -12.76
N LEU A 34 -2.86 -2.76 -12.34
CA LEU A 34 -3.48 -3.51 -11.26
C LEU A 34 -3.66 -5.01 -11.60
N THR A 35 -3.88 -5.38 -12.86
CA THR A 35 -3.95 -6.81 -13.27
C THR A 35 -2.62 -7.52 -12.99
N HIS A 36 -1.48 -6.87 -13.25
CA HIS A 36 -0.17 -7.43 -12.91
C HIS A 36 -0.02 -7.65 -11.40
N LEU A 37 -0.53 -6.73 -10.58
CA LEU A 37 -0.52 -6.87 -9.13
C LEU A 37 -1.44 -8.01 -8.64
N ILE A 38 -2.63 -8.16 -9.24
CA ILE A 38 -3.51 -9.31 -8.95
C ILE A 38 -2.81 -10.63 -9.29
N ALA A 39 -2.07 -10.71 -10.41
CA ALA A 39 -1.30 -11.90 -10.75
C ALA A 39 -0.23 -12.23 -9.69
N LYS A 40 0.36 -11.24 -9.02
CA LYS A 40 1.28 -11.48 -7.89
C LYS A 40 0.53 -12.02 -6.67
N LEU A 41 -0.63 -11.45 -6.34
CA LEU A 41 -1.46 -11.91 -5.23
C LEU A 41 -2.02 -13.32 -5.44
N GLU A 42 -2.29 -13.70 -6.69
CA GLU A 42 -2.72 -15.04 -7.07
C GLU A 42 -1.72 -16.12 -6.62
N THR A 43 -0.42 -15.80 -6.62
CA THR A 43 0.64 -16.72 -6.18
C THR A 43 0.70 -16.94 -4.67
N VAL A 44 -0.05 -16.18 -3.88
CA VAL A 44 -0.06 -16.26 -2.42
C VAL A 44 -1.27 -17.08 -1.96
N ASN A 45 -1.03 -18.30 -1.51
CA ASN A 45 -2.11 -19.23 -1.14
C ASN A 45 -2.94 -18.77 0.05
N GLU A 46 -2.34 -18.08 1.03
CA GLU A 46 -2.99 -17.65 2.27
C GLU A 46 -3.86 -16.39 2.14
N ILE A 47 -3.91 -15.80 0.94
CA ILE A 47 -4.77 -14.65 0.62
C ILE A 47 -5.99 -15.17 -0.13
N ASP A 48 -7.17 -15.07 0.47
CA ASP A 48 -8.43 -15.49 -0.17
C ASP A 48 -9.23 -14.29 -0.70
N ASP A 49 -9.25 -13.20 0.08
CA ASP A 49 -9.90 -11.94 -0.27
C ASP A 49 -8.88 -10.88 -0.71
N VAL A 50 -9.19 -10.21 -1.82
CA VAL A 50 -8.50 -9.00 -2.29
C VAL A 50 -9.49 -7.84 -2.31
N LEU A 51 -9.20 -6.80 -1.53
CA LEU A 51 -10.02 -5.61 -1.37
C LEU A 51 -9.35 -4.43 -2.06
N VAL A 52 -9.93 -3.96 -3.15
CA VAL A 52 -9.44 -2.79 -3.89
C VAL A 52 -10.23 -1.57 -3.45
N VAL A 53 -9.57 -0.55 -2.89
CA VAL A 53 -10.22 0.71 -2.50
C VAL A 53 -9.90 1.79 -3.52
N THR A 54 -10.91 2.36 -4.16
CA THR A 54 -10.76 3.41 -5.17
C THR A 54 -11.59 4.64 -4.80
N ASN A 55 -11.31 5.76 -5.48
CA ASN A 55 -12.15 6.94 -5.41
C ASN A 55 -13.45 6.80 -6.21
N GLY A 56 -14.41 7.64 -5.85
CA GLY A 56 -15.73 7.71 -6.50
C GLY A 56 -15.67 8.12 -7.95
N ARG A 57 -14.71 8.97 -8.34
CA ARG A 57 -14.52 9.40 -9.73
C ARG A 57 -14.27 8.22 -10.68
N PHE A 58 -13.42 7.27 -10.29
CA PHE A 58 -13.02 6.13 -11.12
C PHE A 58 -13.68 4.81 -10.73
N TYR A 59 -14.55 4.79 -9.72
CA TYR A 59 -15.17 3.55 -9.20
C TYR A 59 -15.80 2.68 -10.31
N GLY A 60 -16.51 3.30 -11.26
CA GLY A 60 -17.09 2.58 -12.40
C GLY A 60 -16.05 1.88 -13.30
N ASP A 61 -14.86 2.44 -13.45
CA ASP A 61 -13.75 1.83 -14.19
C ASP A 61 -13.22 0.59 -13.48
N PHE A 62 -13.04 0.65 -12.17
CA PHE A 62 -12.59 -0.49 -11.36
C PHE A 62 -13.63 -1.62 -11.36
N CYS A 63 -14.94 -1.30 -11.31
CA CYS A 63 -15.99 -2.29 -11.44
C CYS A 63 -15.97 -3.00 -12.81
N ARG A 64 -15.73 -2.26 -13.90
CA ARG A 64 -15.55 -2.85 -15.25
C ARG A 64 -14.30 -3.71 -15.34
N TRP A 65 -13.20 -3.25 -14.76
CA TRP A 65 -11.94 -4.01 -14.69
C TRP A 65 -12.12 -5.31 -13.91
N ARG A 66 -12.79 -5.27 -12.75
CA ARG A 66 -13.13 -6.46 -11.94
C ARG A 66 -13.89 -7.51 -12.74
N GLY A 67 -14.82 -7.09 -13.63
CA GLY A 67 -15.56 -8.02 -14.47
C GLY A 67 -14.74 -8.70 -15.58
N LYS A 68 -13.50 -8.25 -15.82
CA LYS A 68 -12.61 -8.77 -16.87
C LYS A 68 -11.39 -9.51 -16.33
N VAL A 69 -10.92 -9.15 -15.14
CA VAL A 69 -9.74 -9.76 -14.54
C VAL A 69 -10.00 -11.23 -14.21
N LYS A 70 -9.03 -12.09 -14.51
CA LYS A 70 -9.07 -13.51 -14.18
C LYS A 70 -8.28 -13.73 -12.90
N THR A 71 -8.94 -14.19 -11.85
CA THR A 71 -8.34 -14.53 -10.56
C THR A 71 -9.20 -15.59 -9.87
N THR A 72 -8.58 -16.45 -9.05
CA THR A 72 -9.32 -17.38 -8.19
C THR A 72 -9.69 -16.73 -6.85
N LYS A 73 -9.14 -15.54 -6.54
CA LYS A 73 -9.38 -14.81 -5.30
C LYS A 73 -10.73 -14.09 -5.32
N CYS A 74 -11.34 -13.94 -4.15
CA CYS A 74 -12.53 -13.12 -3.97
C CYS A 74 -12.16 -11.64 -4.10
N LEU A 75 -12.53 -11.01 -5.22
CA LEU A 75 -12.15 -9.63 -5.52
C LEU A 75 -13.29 -8.65 -5.23
N HIS A 76 -13.04 -7.75 -4.28
CA HIS A 76 -13.97 -6.70 -3.84
C HIS A 76 -13.47 -5.34 -4.27
N VAL A 77 -14.38 -4.44 -4.66
CA VAL A 77 -14.05 -3.05 -5.01
C VAL A 77 -14.88 -2.11 -4.15
N PHE A 78 -14.21 -1.24 -3.41
CA PHE A 78 -14.80 -0.27 -2.50
C PHE A 78 -14.63 1.15 -3.01
N ASN A 79 -15.62 1.98 -2.74
CA ASN A 79 -15.68 3.37 -3.14
C ASN A 79 -15.49 4.28 -1.93
N ASP A 80 -14.44 5.11 -1.92
CA ASP A 80 -14.21 6.12 -0.88
C ASP A 80 -15.14 7.35 -0.97
N GLN A 81 -15.97 7.40 -2.01
CA GLN A 81 -16.96 8.45 -2.35
C GLN A 81 -16.38 9.81 -2.72
N THR A 82 -15.06 9.98 -2.71
CA THR A 82 -14.40 11.22 -3.11
C THR A 82 -14.46 11.40 -4.63
N MET A 83 -14.62 12.64 -5.07
CA MET A 83 -14.78 12.97 -6.50
C MET A 83 -13.65 13.84 -7.06
N SER A 84 -12.83 14.45 -6.19
CA SER A 84 -11.71 15.28 -6.61
C SER A 84 -10.45 15.13 -5.72
N PRO A 85 -9.27 15.53 -6.24
CA PRO A 85 -8.03 15.51 -5.45
C PRO A 85 -8.09 16.34 -4.16
N GLU A 86 -8.93 17.37 -4.12
CA GLU A 86 -9.12 18.27 -2.98
C GLU A 86 -9.94 17.60 -1.87
N THR A 87 -10.84 16.67 -2.23
CA THR A 87 -11.70 15.94 -1.29
C THR A 87 -11.15 14.58 -0.86
N ARG A 88 -9.95 14.20 -1.31
CA ARG A 88 -9.36 12.88 -1.03
C ARG A 88 -9.29 12.60 0.47
N LEU A 89 -9.63 11.37 0.87
CA LEU A 89 -9.55 10.95 2.27
C LEU A 89 -8.10 10.65 2.66
N GLY A 90 -7.42 9.86 1.84
CA GLY A 90 -6.04 9.43 2.02
C GLY A 90 -5.91 8.01 2.59
N ALA A 91 -4.68 7.48 2.53
CA ALA A 91 -4.43 6.04 2.57
C ALA A 91 -4.94 5.31 3.82
N ILE A 92 -4.90 5.95 5.00
CA ILE A 92 -5.36 5.31 6.24
C ILE A 92 -6.88 5.24 6.34
N ARG A 93 -7.57 6.27 5.85
CA ARG A 93 -9.04 6.25 5.78
C ARG A 93 -9.52 5.26 4.73
N ASP A 94 -8.85 5.21 3.59
CA ASP A 94 -9.10 4.20 2.56
C ASP A 94 -8.89 2.78 3.11
N LEU A 95 -7.82 2.57 3.88
CA LEU A 95 -7.57 1.32 4.60
C LEU A 95 -8.70 1.01 5.58
N LYS A 96 -9.15 1.98 6.38
CA LYS A 96 -10.25 1.80 7.34
C LYS A 96 -11.54 1.37 6.64
N ILE A 97 -11.89 1.98 5.50
CA ILE A 97 -13.08 1.60 4.73
C ILE A 97 -13.05 0.11 4.35
N ALA A 98 -11.90 -0.41 3.92
CA ALA A 98 -11.77 -1.84 3.62
C ALA A 98 -11.83 -2.73 4.87
N LEU A 99 -11.31 -2.26 6.00
CA LEU A 99 -11.28 -3.01 7.26
C LEU A 99 -12.64 -3.09 7.96
N GLU A 100 -13.56 -2.13 7.73
CA GLU A 100 -14.91 -2.16 8.30
C GLU A 100 -15.77 -3.32 7.77
N VAL A 101 -15.37 -3.90 6.63
CA VAL A 101 -16.14 -4.92 5.90
C VAL A 101 -15.57 -6.32 6.05
N VAL A 102 -14.44 -6.46 6.76
CA VAL A 102 -13.73 -7.73 6.91
C VAL A 102 -13.34 -8.00 8.35
N ASP A 103 -13.30 -9.28 8.70
CA ASP A 103 -12.84 -9.69 10.01
C ASP A 103 -11.40 -9.24 10.28
N SER A 104 -11.11 -8.89 11.53
CA SER A 104 -9.77 -8.53 11.95
C SER A 104 -8.84 -9.75 11.91
N GLU A 105 -8.09 -9.87 10.83
CA GLU A 105 -7.00 -10.82 10.63
C GLU A 105 -5.74 -10.10 10.09
N ASP A 106 -4.61 -10.81 10.02
CA ASP A 106 -3.41 -10.24 9.42
C ASP A 106 -3.67 -9.80 7.98
N THR A 107 -3.13 -8.65 7.61
CA THR A 107 -3.50 -7.96 6.37
C THR A 107 -2.27 -7.47 5.63
N LEU A 108 -2.16 -7.86 4.36
CA LEU A 108 -1.20 -7.32 3.41
C LEU A 108 -1.78 -6.05 2.78
N VAL A 109 -1.13 -4.90 2.94
CA VAL A 109 -1.55 -3.63 2.32
C VAL A 109 -0.57 -3.28 1.22
N ILE A 110 -1.07 -2.95 0.02
CA ILE A 110 -0.25 -2.63 -1.15
C ILE A 110 -0.76 -1.37 -1.84
N ALA A 111 0.14 -0.46 -2.23
CA ALA A 111 -0.21 0.63 -3.14
C ALA A 111 -0.52 0.07 -4.54
N GLY A 112 -1.68 0.44 -5.10
CA GLY A 112 -2.18 -0.10 -6.36
C GLY A 112 -1.42 0.33 -7.61
N ASP A 113 -0.42 1.20 -7.48
CA ASP A 113 0.44 1.65 -8.57
C ASP A 113 1.84 1.01 -8.56
N ASN A 114 2.01 -0.08 -7.80
CA ASN A 114 3.23 -0.86 -7.78
C ASN A 114 3.35 -1.82 -8.98
N LEU A 115 4.57 -1.90 -9.53
CA LEU A 115 4.99 -2.89 -10.52
C LEU A 115 6.37 -3.41 -10.11
N PHE A 116 6.51 -4.71 -9.93
CA PHE A 116 7.77 -5.33 -9.51
C PHE A 116 7.86 -6.80 -9.96
N ASP A 117 9.08 -7.25 -10.19
CA ASP A 117 9.35 -8.61 -10.69
C ASP A 117 9.42 -9.66 -9.59
N SER A 118 9.83 -9.26 -8.37
CA SER A 118 9.95 -10.16 -7.23
C SER A 118 8.60 -10.81 -6.86
N GLY A 119 8.69 -11.99 -6.24
CA GLY A 119 7.55 -12.64 -5.60
C GLY A 119 7.28 -12.06 -4.22
N LEU A 120 6.06 -12.26 -3.69
CA LEU A 120 5.66 -11.78 -2.37
C LEU A 120 6.09 -12.70 -1.22
N GLU A 121 6.26 -13.99 -1.49
CA GLU A 121 6.53 -15.00 -0.45
C GLU A 121 7.78 -14.70 0.41
N PRO A 122 8.92 -14.22 -0.13
CA PRO A 122 10.04 -13.80 0.71
C PRO A 122 9.62 -12.74 1.74
N PHE A 123 8.89 -11.71 1.32
CA PHE A 123 8.42 -10.68 2.25
C PHE A 123 7.46 -11.25 3.30
N LEU A 124 6.51 -12.10 2.89
CA LEU A 124 5.55 -12.72 3.80
C LEU A 124 6.22 -13.62 4.83
N GLN A 125 7.18 -14.46 4.43
CA GLN A 125 7.95 -15.29 5.36
C GLN A 125 8.64 -14.46 6.43
N PHE A 126 9.25 -13.35 6.02
CA PHE A 126 9.89 -12.44 6.96
C PHE A 126 8.88 -11.83 7.92
N ALA A 127 7.75 -11.34 7.40
CA ALA A 127 6.72 -10.75 8.23
C ALA A 127 6.15 -11.75 9.25
N ARG A 128 5.94 -13.01 8.85
CA ARG A 128 5.52 -14.10 9.75
C ARG A 128 6.52 -14.31 10.90
N LEU A 129 7.83 -14.28 10.62
CA LEU A 129 8.90 -14.42 11.62
C LEU A 129 9.04 -13.21 12.55
N LYS A 130 8.53 -12.04 12.16
CA LYS A 130 8.64 -10.79 12.92
C LYS A 130 7.38 -10.45 13.71
N LYS A 131 6.31 -11.23 13.60
CA LYS A 131 5.11 -11.06 14.44
C LYS A 131 5.51 -11.02 15.93
N PRO A 132 4.89 -10.13 16.74
CA PRO A 132 3.73 -9.29 16.41
C PRO A 132 4.06 -7.93 15.72
N ALA A 133 5.31 -7.71 15.30
CA ALA A 133 5.67 -6.46 14.63
C ALA A 133 5.08 -6.32 13.22
N VAL A 134 4.75 -5.07 12.87
CA VAL A 134 4.46 -4.68 11.48
C VAL A 134 5.74 -4.75 10.65
N SER A 135 5.63 -5.26 9.44
CA SER A 135 6.75 -5.32 8.49
C SER A 135 6.50 -4.45 7.28
N ILE A 136 7.56 -3.84 6.76
CA ILE A 136 7.52 -3.00 5.55
C ILE A 136 8.51 -3.54 4.55
N CYS A 137 8.05 -3.68 3.31
CA CYS A 137 8.93 -4.03 2.20
C CYS A 137 9.62 -2.76 1.69
N VAL A 138 10.94 -2.82 1.61
CA VAL A 138 11.75 -1.77 1.02
C VAL A 138 12.47 -2.31 -0.20
N TYR A 139 12.92 -1.39 -1.03
CA TYR A 139 13.82 -1.68 -2.14
C TYR A 139 15.08 -0.85 -1.98
N ASP A 140 16.25 -1.46 -2.15
CA ASP A 140 17.49 -0.71 -2.23
C ASP A 140 17.68 -0.19 -3.67
N VAL A 141 17.44 1.11 -3.88
CA VAL A 141 17.63 1.72 -5.21
C VAL A 141 19.10 1.85 -5.60
N LYS A 142 20.03 1.65 -4.64
CA LYS A 142 21.50 1.72 -4.82
C LYS A 142 22.03 3.04 -5.41
N ASP A 143 21.16 4.02 -5.61
CA ASP A 143 21.45 5.32 -6.17
C ASP A 143 20.83 6.41 -5.28
N ARG A 144 21.70 7.25 -4.70
CA ARG A 144 21.27 8.36 -3.86
C ARG A 144 20.48 9.43 -4.62
N SER A 145 20.79 9.67 -5.89
CA SER A 145 20.03 10.63 -6.70
C SER A 145 18.58 10.17 -6.88
N LEU A 146 18.35 8.88 -7.10
CA LEU A 146 17.02 8.29 -7.17
C LEU A 146 16.32 8.31 -5.81
N ALA A 147 17.03 8.02 -4.72
CA ALA A 147 16.50 8.00 -3.35
C ALA A 147 15.79 9.33 -2.97
N THR A 148 16.24 10.47 -3.50
CA THR A 148 15.60 11.79 -3.27
C THR A 148 14.14 11.88 -3.76
N GLN A 149 13.70 10.95 -4.62
CA GLN A 149 12.36 10.97 -5.22
C GLN A 149 11.31 10.19 -4.41
N TYR A 150 11.75 9.42 -3.42
CA TYR A 150 10.94 8.44 -2.69
C TYR A 150 10.88 8.72 -1.18
N GLY A 151 9.98 8.00 -0.50
CA GLY A 151 10.02 7.88 0.96
C GLY A 151 11.08 6.85 1.36
N LEU A 152 12.05 7.27 2.17
CA LEU A 152 13.14 6.44 2.63
C LEU A 152 12.89 5.90 4.02
N VAL A 153 13.46 4.73 4.26
CA VAL A 153 13.47 4.08 5.56
C VAL A 153 14.90 4.09 6.10
N LYS A 154 15.07 4.56 7.33
CA LYS A 154 16.31 4.43 8.08
C LYS A 154 16.18 3.27 9.05
N THR A 155 17.12 2.34 9.01
CA THR A 155 17.16 1.22 9.94
C THR A 155 18.38 1.27 10.83
N ASP A 156 18.29 0.66 12.01
CA ASP A 156 19.47 0.29 12.80
C ASP A 156 20.14 -0.99 12.24
N SER A 157 21.23 -1.42 12.88
CA SER A 157 21.99 -2.62 12.50
C SER A 157 21.21 -3.93 12.62
N SER A 158 20.09 -3.94 13.37
CA SER A 158 19.20 -5.10 13.51
C SER A 158 18.07 -5.11 12.47
N GLY A 159 18.03 -4.14 11.56
CA GLY A 159 16.97 -3.97 10.57
C GLY A 159 15.67 -3.40 11.16
N LYS A 160 15.75 -2.80 12.36
CA LYS A 160 14.63 -2.06 12.96
C LYS A 160 14.50 -0.70 12.32
N ILE A 161 13.29 -0.27 11.99
CA ILE A 161 13.07 1.08 11.46
C ILE A 161 13.15 2.08 12.61
N ILE A 162 14.01 3.07 12.44
CA ILE A 162 14.24 4.14 13.42
C ILE A 162 13.78 5.50 12.89
N ASP A 163 13.64 5.66 11.58
CA ASP A 163 13.20 6.93 10.98
C ASP A 163 12.61 6.74 9.57
N PHE A 164 11.77 7.68 9.14
CA PHE A 164 11.22 7.77 7.79
C PHE A 164 11.40 9.17 7.22
N LEU A 165 11.93 9.24 6.00
CA LEU A 165 12.27 10.52 5.36
C LEU A 165 11.55 10.63 4.02
N GLU A 166 10.66 11.61 3.88
CA GLU A 166 9.97 11.86 2.61
C GLU A 166 10.83 12.76 1.72
N LYS A 167 11.33 12.21 0.62
CA LYS A 167 12.05 12.95 -0.44
C LYS A 167 13.15 13.88 0.10
N PRO A 168 14.08 13.36 0.93
CA PRO A 168 15.13 14.19 1.49
C PRO A 168 16.07 14.69 0.39
N LYS A 169 16.51 15.95 0.51
CA LYS A 169 17.50 16.53 -0.41
C LYS A 169 18.86 15.84 -0.31
N ASP A 170 19.25 15.40 0.89
CA ASP A 170 20.44 14.60 1.15
C ASP A 170 20.02 13.27 1.80
N PRO A 171 19.92 12.18 1.01
CA PRO A 171 19.37 10.92 1.48
C PRO A 171 20.41 10.13 2.28
N PRO A 172 20.14 9.81 3.57
CA PRO A 172 21.07 9.06 4.41
C PRO A 172 21.01 7.54 4.19
N SER A 173 20.12 7.08 3.32
CA SER A 173 19.84 5.68 2.99
C SER A 173 19.41 5.60 1.53
N THR A 174 19.53 4.43 0.91
CA THR A 174 18.97 4.12 -0.42
C THR A 174 17.81 3.15 -0.33
N LEU A 175 17.35 2.82 0.88
CA LEU A 175 16.20 1.96 1.12
C LEU A 175 14.91 2.78 0.95
N VAL A 176 14.20 2.55 -0.15
CA VAL A 176 12.92 3.18 -0.45
C VAL A 176 11.77 2.31 0.00
N SER A 177 10.74 2.90 0.59
CA SER A 177 9.47 2.22 0.84
C SER A 177 8.81 1.82 -0.48
N MET A 178 8.41 0.56 -0.60
CA MET A 178 7.61 0.08 -1.72
C MET A 178 6.11 0.33 -1.53
N GLY A 179 5.67 0.91 -0.42
CA GLY A 179 4.24 1.01 -0.12
C GLY A 179 3.56 -0.36 0.01
N LEU A 180 4.30 -1.35 0.52
CA LEU A 180 3.85 -2.71 0.76
C LEU A 180 4.12 -3.07 2.23
N TYR A 181 3.05 -3.42 2.94
CA TYR A 181 3.02 -3.52 4.40
C TYR A 181 2.36 -4.82 4.83
N PHE A 182 2.90 -5.46 5.85
CA PHE A 182 2.24 -6.54 6.56
C PHE A 182 1.76 -6.02 7.91
N LEU A 183 0.46 -5.80 8.04
CA LEU A 183 -0.18 -5.37 9.28
C LEU A 183 -0.66 -6.60 10.05
N THR A 184 -0.26 -6.70 11.32
CA THR A 184 -0.78 -7.74 12.21
C THR A 184 -2.20 -7.40 12.64
N LYS A 185 -3.02 -8.42 12.93
CA LYS A 185 -4.36 -8.23 13.52
C LYS A 185 -4.37 -7.22 14.67
N GLU A 186 -3.37 -7.32 15.56
CA GLU A 186 -3.20 -6.42 16.70
C GLU A 186 -2.94 -4.98 16.27
N SER A 187 -2.11 -4.77 15.25
CA SER A 187 -1.81 -3.43 14.72
C SER A 187 -3.03 -2.73 14.10
N LEU A 188 -4.00 -3.48 13.59
CA LEU A 188 -5.23 -2.92 13.01
C LEU A 188 -6.06 -2.15 14.04
N GLY A 189 -6.04 -2.58 15.32
CA GLY A 189 -6.77 -1.91 16.40
C GLY A 189 -6.29 -0.49 16.74
N TYR A 190 -5.14 -0.08 16.21
CA TYR A 190 -4.61 1.27 16.43
C TYR A 190 -5.04 2.27 15.36
N ILE A 191 -5.69 1.82 14.28
CA ILE A 191 -6.08 2.69 13.16
C ILE A 191 -7.05 3.78 13.62
N ASP A 192 -8.01 3.45 14.49
CA ASP A 192 -8.97 4.43 15.01
C ASP A 192 -8.28 5.50 15.85
N ARG A 193 -7.48 5.08 16.84
CA ARG A 193 -6.67 6.00 17.65
C ARG A 193 -5.81 6.92 16.79
N PHE A 194 -5.18 6.34 15.78
CA PHE A 194 -4.31 7.07 14.87
C PHE A 194 -5.08 8.14 14.08
N LEU A 195 -6.26 7.82 13.55
CA LEU A 195 -7.11 8.76 12.83
C LEU A 195 -7.68 9.88 13.73
N GLU A 196 -7.97 9.57 15.00
CA GLU A 196 -8.40 10.56 16.00
C GLU A 196 -7.31 11.59 16.28
N GLU A 197 -6.05 11.14 16.42
CA GLU A 197 -4.89 11.99 16.68
C GLU A 197 -4.45 12.81 15.45
N HIS A 198 -4.76 12.34 14.24
CA HIS A 198 -4.17 12.86 12.99
C HIS A 198 -5.18 13.34 11.93
N GLN A 199 -6.30 13.92 12.37
CA GLN A 199 -7.51 14.27 11.59
C GLN A 199 -7.33 14.91 10.19
N ARG A 200 -6.17 15.47 9.81
CA ARG A 200 -5.96 16.30 8.61
C ARG A 200 -4.86 15.88 7.63
N SER A 201 -4.10 14.81 7.84
CA SER A 201 -2.91 14.54 7.01
C SER A 201 -2.75 13.08 6.59
N ASP A 202 -3.64 12.52 5.78
CA ASP A 202 -3.50 11.12 5.34
C ASP A 202 -2.62 10.99 4.07
N ALA A 203 -1.34 11.34 4.19
CA ALA A 203 -0.32 11.05 3.17
C ALA A 203 0.16 9.57 3.28
N PRO A 204 0.79 8.97 2.26
CA PRO A 204 1.39 7.62 2.35
C PRO A 204 2.33 7.43 3.56
N ARG A 205 2.91 8.55 4.03
CA ARG A 205 3.67 8.71 5.28
C ARG A 205 2.96 8.17 6.54
N PHE A 206 1.65 7.97 6.49
CA PHE A 206 0.83 7.63 7.65
C PHE A 206 0.72 6.12 7.87
N LEU A 207 0.91 5.28 6.85
CA LEU A 207 1.07 3.82 7.07
C LEU A 207 2.40 3.53 7.78
N HIS A 208 3.42 4.30 7.44
CA HIS A 208 4.72 4.28 8.12
C HIS A 208 4.60 4.71 9.58
N ARG A 209 3.85 5.79 9.84
CA ARG A 209 3.63 6.31 11.19
C ARG A 209 2.76 5.39 12.04
N LEU A 210 1.67 4.87 11.48
CA LEU A 210 0.84 3.84 12.11
C LEU A 210 1.70 2.63 12.47
N ALA A 211 2.53 2.14 11.54
CA ALA A 211 3.43 1.04 11.80
C ALA A 211 4.47 1.34 12.92
N PHE A 212 4.90 2.61 13.04
CA PHE A 212 5.82 3.07 14.08
C PHE A 212 5.16 3.21 15.46
N GLU A 213 3.90 3.63 15.48
CA GLU A 213 3.12 3.90 16.70
C GLU A 213 2.36 2.66 17.23
N THR A 214 2.07 1.69 16.36
CA THR A 214 1.47 0.39 16.70
C THR A 214 2.46 -0.55 17.38
N ASN A 215 3.73 -0.51 16.97
CA ASN A 215 4.74 -1.37 17.55
C ASN A 215 6.12 -0.75 17.37
N ARG A 216 6.88 -0.58 18.47
CA ARG A 216 8.23 0.02 18.43
C ARG A 216 9.23 -0.83 17.66
N ASP A 217 8.86 -1.96 17.06
CA ASP A 217 9.77 -2.94 16.45
C ASP A 217 9.51 -3.23 14.97
N LEU A 218 9.22 -2.18 14.19
CA LEU A 218 9.14 -2.25 12.73
C LEU A 218 10.37 -2.89 12.09
N ARG A 219 10.18 -3.89 11.22
CA ARG A 219 11.29 -4.59 10.55
C ARG A 219 11.21 -4.47 9.03
N VAL A 220 12.40 -4.47 8.41
CA VAL A 220 12.56 -4.35 6.96
C VAL A 220 13.13 -5.63 6.36
N ARG A 221 12.58 -6.02 5.21
CA ARG A 221 13.22 -6.97 4.29
C ARG A 221 13.56 -6.26 2.97
N MET A 222 14.79 -6.52 2.51
CA MET A 222 15.29 -6.20 1.16
C MET A 222 14.88 -7.28 0.16
#